data_AF-A0A655FJC4-F1
#
_entry.id   AF-A0A655FJC4-F1
#
_cell.length_a   1.000
_cell.length_b   1.000
_cell.length_c   1.000
_cell.angle_alpha   90.00
_cell.angle_beta   90.00
_cell.angle_gamma   90.00
#
_symmetry.space_group_name_H-M   'P 1'
#
loop_
_entity.id
_entity.type
_entity.pdbx_description
1 polymer ?
#
loop_
_entity_poly.entity_id
_entity_poly.type
_entity_poly.pdbx_seq_one_letter_code
_entity_poly.pdbx_strand_id
1 'polypeptide(L)' 'MGGRLPINTHGGQLGEAYIHGMNGIAEGVRQLRGTSVNPVAGVEHVLVTAGTGVPTSGLILG' A
#
# COMPACT_ATOMS: atom_id res chain seq x y z
N MET A 1 2.30 5.51 -12.51
CA MET A 1 2.43 6.49 -11.41
C MET A 1 3.91 6.78 -11.21
N GLY A 2 4.34 8.04 -11.14
CA GLY A 2 5.77 8.41 -11.21
C GLY A 2 6.18 9.55 -10.28
N GLY A 3 5.48 9.72 -9.16
CA GLY A 3 5.86 10.68 -8.12
C GLY A 3 6.96 10.13 -7.20
N ARG A 4 7.57 11.01 -6.40
CA ARG A 4 8.60 10.62 -5.42
C ARG A 4 8.11 9.70 -4.31
N LEU A 5 6.80 9.66 -4.07
CA LEU A 5 6.14 8.77 -3.12
C LEU A 5 4.83 8.28 -3.75
N PRO A 6 4.85 7.21 -4.57
CA PRO A 6 3.64 6.62 -5.10
C PRO A 6 2.74 6.12 -3.97
N ILE A 7 1.44 6.43 -4.03
CA ILE A 7 0.47 6.06 -3.00
C ILE A 7 -0.68 5.26 -3.63
N ASN A 8 -1.24 4.33 -2.86
CA ASN A 8 -2.45 3.59 -3.21
C ASN A 8 -2.44 3.01 -4.63
N THR A 9 -1.36 2.33 -5.02
CA THR A 9 -1.16 1.72 -6.35
C THR A 9 -2.23 0.67 -6.72
N HIS A 10 -2.88 0.04 -5.73
CA HIS A 10 -4.08 -0.79 -5.95
C HIS A 10 -5.39 0.00 -6.18
N GLY A 11 -5.42 1.32 -5.98
CA GLY A 11 -6.64 2.14 -5.98
C GLY A 11 -7.11 2.57 -4.57
N GLY A 12 -6.58 1.97 -3.51
CA GLY A 12 -6.91 2.34 -2.14
C GLY A 12 -8.23 1.72 -1.68
N GLN A 13 -8.64 2.09 -0.48
CA GLN A 13 -9.97 1.73 0.04
C GLN A 13 -11.11 2.27 -0.85
N LEU A 14 -10.85 3.34 -1.61
CA LEU A 14 -11.83 3.98 -2.50
C LEU A 14 -11.92 3.32 -3.88
N GLY A 15 -10.79 2.86 -4.42
CA GLY A 15 -10.72 2.35 -5.79
C GLY A 15 -10.67 0.83 -5.92
N GLU A 16 -10.10 0.12 -4.94
CA GLU A 16 -10.03 -1.35 -4.97
C GLU A 16 -11.20 -1.97 -4.22
N ALA A 17 -11.17 -1.84 -2.89
CA ALA A 17 -12.17 -2.35 -1.96
C ALA A 17 -11.91 -1.79 -0.56
N TYR A 18 -12.97 -1.54 0.20
CA TYR A 18 -12.87 -1.19 1.61
C TYR A 18 -12.82 -2.46 2.47
N ILE A 19 -11.62 -2.94 2.78
CA ILE A 19 -11.37 -4.14 3.61
C ILE A 19 -10.59 -3.72 4.86
N HIS A 20 -10.99 -2.60 5.46
CA HIS A 20 -10.40 -2.04 6.67
C HIS A 20 -8.85 -1.98 6.64
N GLY A 21 -8.29 -1.65 5.47
CA GLY A 21 -6.85 -1.51 5.27
C GLY A 21 -6.06 -2.80 5.02
N MET A 22 -6.68 -3.98 5.16
CA MET A 22 -5.97 -5.26 5.00
C MET A 22 -5.45 -5.49 3.57
N ASN A 23 -6.19 -5.04 2.57
CA ASN A 23 -5.77 -5.04 1.17
C ASN A 23 -4.61 -4.06 0.88
N GLY A 24 -4.47 -2.98 1.66
CA GLY A 24 -3.30 -2.09 1.61
C GLY A 24 -2.01 -2.77 2.06
N ILE A 25 -2.09 -3.63 3.08
CA ILE A 25 -0.97 -4.49 3.50
C ILE A 25 -0.60 -5.46 2.38
N ALA A 26 -1.60 -6.10 1.76
CA ALA A 26 -1.37 -7.01 0.65
C ALA A 26 -0.75 -6.32 -0.58
N GLU A 27 -1.15 -5.07 -0.87
CA GLU A 27 -0.53 -4.25 -1.91
C GLU A 27 0.95 -3.98 -1.60
N GLY A 28 1.28 -3.61 -0.36
CA GLY A 28 2.68 -3.40 0.04
C GLY A 28 3.54 -4.66 -0.16
N VAL A 29 3.01 -5.83 0.19
CA VAL A 29 3.67 -7.12 -0.07
C VAL A 29 3.85 -7.38 -1.56
N ARG A 30 2.82 -7.08 -2.38
CA ARG A 30 2.91 -7.25 -3.85
C ARG A 30 3.90 -6.28 -4.49
N GLN A 31 4.06 -5.06 -3.98
CA GLN A 31 5.09 -4.12 -4.45
C GLN A 31 6.50 -4.68 -4.19
N LEU A 32 6.79 -5.10 -2.95
CA LEU A 32 8.09 -5.69 -2.60
C LEU A 32 8.41 -6.95 -3.39
N ARG A 33 7.39 -7.76 -3.70
CA ARG A 33 7.54 -8.98 -4.49
C ARG A 33 7.57 -8.75 -6.01
N GLY A 34 7.37 -7.52 -6.48
CA GLY A 34 7.29 -7.21 -7.91
C GLY A 34 6.06 -7.81 -8.61
N THR A 35 4.98 -8.11 -7.88
CA THR A 35 3.76 -8.73 -8.40
C THR A 35 2.53 -7.81 -8.35
N SER A 36 2.71 -6.52 -8.06
CA SER A 36 1.62 -5.55 -8.17
C SER A 36 1.23 -5.33 -9.63
N VAL A 37 -0.07 -5.12 -9.87
CA VAL A 37 -0.61 -4.78 -11.20
C VAL A 37 -0.21 -3.36 -11.64
N ASN A 38 0.17 -2.50 -10.69
CA ASN A 38 0.73 -1.17 -10.92
C ASN A 38 2.10 -1.09 -10.23
N PRO A 39 3.14 -1.76 -10.74
CA PRO A 39 4.41 -1.90 -10.05
C PRO A 39 5.15 -0.56 -9.96
N VAL A 40 5.82 -0.34 -8.83
CA VAL A 40 6.81 0.72 -8.66
C VAL A 40 8.20 0.09 -8.80
N ALA A 41 9.07 0.71 -9.58
CA ALA A 41 10.41 0.18 -9.81
C ALA A 41 11.30 0.35 -8.57
N GLY A 42 12.07 -0.69 -8.23
CA GLY A 42 13.07 -0.62 -7.15
C GLY A 42 12.48 -0.41 -5.76
N VAL A 43 11.30 -0.94 -5.47
CA VAL A 43 10.72 -0.86 -4.12
C VAL A 43 11.52 -1.73 -3.17
N GLU A 44 12.21 -1.10 -2.23
CA GLU A 44 12.88 -1.76 -1.10
C GLU A 44 12.06 -1.63 0.18
N HIS A 45 11.24 -0.57 0.30
CA HIS A 45 10.42 -0.33 1.48
C HIS A 45 9.04 0.22 1.13
N VAL A 46 8.03 -0.18 1.92
CA VAL A 46 6.66 0.33 1.83
C VAL A 46 6.14 0.71 3.22
N LEU A 47 5.63 1.93 3.35
CA LEU A 47 4.88 2.37 4.53
C LEU A 47 3.37 2.10 4.34
N VAL A 48 2.76 1.42 5.30
CA VAL A 48 1.31 1.18 5.33
C VAL A 48 0.73 1.78 6.60
N THR A 49 -0.39 2.50 6.49
CA THR A 49 -1.13 3.09 7.62
C THR A 49 -2.52 2.44 7.73
N ALA A 50 -2.96 2.18 8.97
CA ALA A 50 -4.31 1.66 9.23
C ALA A 50 -5.37 2.78 9.20
N GLY A 51 -6.60 2.46 9.63
CA GLY A 51 -7.74 3.39 9.62
C GLY A 51 -7.49 4.66 10.43
N THR A 52 -8.02 5.78 9.96
CA THR A 52 -7.95 7.09 10.62
C THR A 52 -9.17 7.31 11.54
N GLY A 53 -9.03 8.18 12.55
CA GLY A 53 -10.15 8.57 13.44
C GLY A 53 -10.41 7.61 14.62
N VAL A 54 -9.57 6.58 14.77
CA VAL A 54 -9.55 5.62 15.89
C VAL A 54 -8.10 5.43 16.34
N PRO A 55 -7.82 4.85 17.53
CA PRO A 55 -6.48 4.34 17.84
C PRO A 55 -5.98 3.48 16.67
N THR A 56 -4.83 3.86 16.11
CA THR A 56 -4.39 3.37 14.80
C THR A 56 -3.00 2.72 14.87
N SER A 57 -2.55 2.18 13.75
CA SER A 57 -1.28 1.50 13.60
C SER A 57 -0.63 1.80 12.25
N GLY A 58 0.64 1.42 12.12
CA GLY A 58 1.40 1.50 10.88
C GLY A 58 2.44 0.39 10.79
N LEU A 59 2.85 0.07 9.56
CA LEU A 59 3.84 -0.94 9.24
C LEU A 59 4.86 -0.36 8.25
N ILE A 60 6.13 -0.70 8.44
CA ILE A 60 7.14 -0.60 7.39
C ILE A 60 7.45 -2.02 6.95
N LEU A 61 7.25 -2.30 5.67
CA LEU A 61 7.61 -3.55 5.03
C LEU A 61 8.92 -3.34 4.26
N GLY A 62 9.82 -4.32 4.29
CA GLY A 62 11.07 -4.35 3.53
C GLY A 62 11.47 -5.76 3.16
#